data_AF-A0A920QA48-F1
#
_entry.id   AF-A0A920QA48-F1
#
_cell.length_a   1.000
_cell.length_b   1.000
_cell.length_c   1.000
_cell.angle_alpha   90.00
_cell.angle_beta   90.00
_cell.angle_gamma   90.00
#
_symmetry.space_group_name_H-M   'P 1'
#
loop_
_entity.id
_entity.type
_entity.pdbx_description
1 polymer ?
#
loop_
_entity_poly.entity_id
_entity_poly.type
_entity_poly.pdbx_seq_one_letter_code
_entity_poly.pdbx_strand_id
1 'polypeptide(L)' 'MKLQIMSPAADRVDYKVPPAPRLSGLEGKTIGLYNNMTGGAGIAVDRVAEHIVKRFPGVKIER' A
#
# COMPACT_ATOMS: atom_id res chain seq x y z
N MET A 1 1.53 20.44 -53.71
CA MET A 1 0.67 19.65 -52.80
C MET A 1 0.92 20.15 -51.37
N LYS A 2 -0.11 20.56 -50.64
CA LYS A 2 0.03 21.27 -49.35
C LYS A 2 -0.34 20.30 -48.21
N LEU A 3 0.60 20.01 -47.32
CA LEU A 3 0.41 19.09 -46.19
C LEU A 3 -0.28 19.85 -45.05
N GLN A 4 -1.43 19.36 -44.58
CA GLN A 4 -2.17 19.97 -43.47
C GLN A 4 -2.24 18.97 -42.30
N ILE A 5 -1.55 19.29 -41.21
CA ILE A 5 -1.51 18.48 -39.99
C ILE A 5 -2.75 18.85 -39.15
N MET A 6 -3.65 17.89 -38.94
CA MET A 6 -4.96 18.11 -38.31
C MET A 6 -5.02 17.77 -36.81
N SER A 7 -3.96 17.19 -36.24
CA SER A 7 -3.87 16.91 -34.81
C SER A 7 -2.96 17.94 -34.14
N PRO A 8 -3.49 18.87 -33.32
CA PRO A 8 -2.64 19.63 -32.43
C PRO A 8 -1.93 18.65 -31.49
N ALA A 9 -0.61 18.77 -31.35
CA ALA A 9 0.14 18.02 -30.37
C ALA A 9 -0.43 18.36 -28.99
N ALA A 10 -0.82 17.35 -28.22
CA ALA A 10 -1.34 17.56 -26.88
C ALA A 10 -0.25 18.21 -26.01
N ASP A 11 -0.61 19.27 -25.29
CA ASP A 11 0.30 19.89 -24.32
C ASP A 11 0.63 18.89 -23.22
N ARG A 12 1.93 18.67 -23.02
CA ARG A 12 2.40 17.79 -21.96
C ARG A 12 2.25 18.52 -20.63
N VAL A 13 1.26 18.13 -19.83
CA VAL A 13 1.12 18.58 -18.45
C VAL A 13 2.02 17.70 -17.57
N ASP A 14 3.18 18.24 -17.17
CA ASP A 14 4.02 17.59 -16.15
C ASP A 14 3.35 17.74 -14.77
N TYR A 15 2.43 16.84 -14.46
CA TYR A 15 1.77 16.77 -13.17
C TYR A 15 2.61 15.96 -12.18
N LYS A 16 3.31 16.64 -11.27
CA LYS A 16 4.03 16.00 -10.16
C LYS A 16 3.12 15.86 -8.95
N VAL A 17 2.67 14.63 -8.70
CA VAL A 17 1.95 14.29 -7.47
C VAL A 17 2.97 14.14 -6.34
N PRO A 18 2.88 14.89 -5.24
CA PRO A 18 3.73 14.64 -4.09
C PRO A 18 3.42 13.24 -3.54
N PRO A 19 4.45 12.46 -3.15
CA PRO A 19 4.22 11.16 -2.56
C PRO A 19 3.36 11.30 -1.30
N ALA A 20 2.44 10.36 -1.11
CA ALA A 20 1.64 10.31 0.11
C ALA A 20 2.57 10.27 1.34
N PRO A 21 2.25 11.04 2.40
CA PRO A 21 3.04 11.02 3.61
C PRO A 21 3.04 9.60 4.21
N ARG A 22 4.22 9.16 4.66
CA ARG A 22 4.32 7.88 5.36
C ARG A 22 3.58 7.97 6.70
N LEU A 23 2.93 6.89 7.07
CA LEU A 23 2.36 6.76 8.41
C LEU A 23 3.48 6.82 9.45
N SER A 24 3.28 7.59 10.51
CA SER A 24 4.22 7.69 11.64
C SER A 24 4.21 6.46 12.53
N GLY A 25 3.14 5.65 12.46
CA GLY A 25 2.93 4.46 13.28
C GLY A 25 1.64 3.73 12.85
N LEU A 26 1.31 2.68 13.59
CA LEU A 26 0.18 1.80 13.31
C LEU A 26 -0.90 1.86 14.40
N GLU A 27 -0.76 2.75 15.38
CA GLU A 27 -1.65 2.83 16.54
C GLU A 27 -3.11 3.00 16.11
N GLY A 28 -3.98 2.15 16.68
CA GLY A 28 -5.41 2.16 16.36
C GLY A 28 -5.79 1.70 14.95
N LYS A 29 -4.84 1.23 14.13
CA LYS A 29 -5.10 0.77 12.75
C LYS A 29 -5.55 -0.70 12.73
N THR A 30 -6.28 -1.07 11.68
CA THR A 30 -6.57 -2.46 11.36
C THR A 30 -5.55 -2.97 10.35
N ILE A 31 -4.99 -4.15 10.60
CA ILE A 31 -3.99 -4.80 9.75
C ILE A 31 -4.51 -6.17 9.35
N GLY A 32 -4.64 -6.38 8.03
CA GLY A 32 -4.94 -7.69 7.45
C GLY A 32 -3.66 -8.52 7.35
N LEU A 33 -3.66 -9.72 7.93
CA LEU A 33 -2.58 -10.70 7.82
C LEU A 33 -3.06 -11.92 7.06
N TYR A 34 -2.65 -12.03 5.80
CA TYR A 34 -3.03 -13.14 4.94
C TYR A 34 -1.93 -14.19 4.85
N ASN A 35 -2.35 -15.45 4.94
CA ASN A 35 -1.48 -16.59 4.72
C ASN A 35 -1.20 -16.75 3.21
N ASN A 36 0.08 -16.87 2.84
CA ASN A 36 0.51 -17.11 1.46
C ASN A 36 0.41 -18.58 1.01
N MET A 37 -0.30 -19.42 1.76
CA MET A 37 -0.53 -20.85 1.55
C MET A 37 0.74 -21.72 1.59
N THR A 38 1.84 -21.21 2.11
CA THR A 38 3.07 -22.01 2.30
C THR A 38 2.99 -22.85 3.58
N GLY A 39 3.70 -23.98 3.60
CA GLY A 39 3.75 -24.86 4.77
C GLY A 39 4.20 -24.11 6.03
N GLY A 40 3.42 -24.19 7.10
CA GLY A 40 3.71 -23.51 8.37
C GLY A 40 3.38 -22.01 8.42
N ALA A 41 2.85 -21.42 7.34
CA ALA A 41 2.54 -20.00 7.31
C ALA A 41 1.45 -19.56 8.30
N GLY A 42 0.57 -20.46 8.73
CA GLY A 42 -0.39 -20.15 9.81
C GLY A 42 0.32 -19.76 11.12
N ILE A 43 1.34 -20.55 11.51
CA ILE A 43 2.14 -20.27 12.72
C ILE A 43 2.89 -18.94 12.57
N ALA A 44 3.39 -18.65 11.36
CA ALA A 44 4.04 -17.37 11.08
C ALA A 44 3.08 -16.19 11.22
N VAL A 45 1.86 -16.29 10.66
CA VAL A 45 0.82 -15.27 10.79
C VAL A 45 0.46 -15.01 12.25
N ASP A 46 0.31 -16.08 13.05
CA ASP A 46 0.01 -15.96 14.48
C ASP A 46 1.10 -15.20 15.25
N ARG A 47 2.37 -15.59 15.06
CA ARG A 47 3.50 -14.92 15.72
C ARG A 47 3.66 -13.47 15.30
N VAL A 48 3.46 -13.19 14.01
CA VAL A 48 3.51 -11.82 13.50
C VAL A 48 2.42 -10.97 14.14
N ALA A 49 1.20 -11.50 14.25
CA ALA A 49 0.10 -10.81 14.93
C ALA A 49 0.45 -10.46 16.39
N GLU A 50 1.02 -11.41 17.15
CA GLU A 50 1.47 -11.19 18.53
C GLU A 50 2.51 -10.06 18.63
N HIS A 51 3.52 -10.08 17.76
CA HIS A 51 4.57 -9.08 17.75
C HIS A 51 4.04 -7.68 17.38
N ILE A 52 3.11 -7.60 16.42
CA ILE A 52 2.50 -6.34 16.01
C ILE A 52 1.68 -5.75 17.15
N VAL A 53 0.80 -6.53 17.78
CA VAL A 53 -0.05 -6.05 18.90
C VAL A 53 0.81 -5.62 20.09
N LYS A 54 1.90 -6.33 20.39
CA LYS A 54 2.84 -5.96 21.46
C LYS A 54 3.57 -4.66 21.17
N ARG A 55 3.91 -4.39 19.91
CA ARG A 55 4.69 -3.21 19.50
C ARG A 55 3.83 -1.97 19.31
N PHE A 56 2.61 -2.13 18.81
CA PHE A 56 1.72 -1.04 18.42
C PHE A 56 0.38 -1.17 19.15
N PRO A 57 0.23 -0.51 20.31
CA PRO A 57 -0.99 -0.58 21.10
C PRO A 57 -2.24 -0.16 20.31
N GLY A 58 -3.34 -0.88 20.53
CA GLY A 58 -4.63 -0.58 19.90
C GLY A 58 -4.77 -1.00 18.45
N VAL A 59 -3.75 -1.63 17.84
CA VAL A 59 -3.89 -2.28 16.53
C VAL A 59 -4.90 -3.42 16.59
N LYS A 60 -5.73 -3.53 15.55
CA LYS A 60 -6.62 -4.67 15.31
C LYS A 60 -6.04 -5.56 14.22
N ILE A 61 -6.11 -6.88 14.41
CA ILE A 61 -5.67 -7.85 13.41
C ILE A 61 -6.89 -8.51 12.79
N GLU A 62 -6.96 -8.48 11.46
CA GLU A 62 -7.90 -9.26 10.65
C GLU A 62 -7.12 -10.34 9.91
N ARG A 63 -7.69 -11.55 9.80
CA ARG A 63 -7.05 -12.74 9.22
C ARG A 63 -8.00 -13.45 8.29
#